data_AF-A0A1F1L744-F1
#
_entry.id   AF-A0A1F1L744-F1
#
_cell.length_a   1.000
_cell.length_b   1.000
_cell.length_c   1.000
_cell.angle_alpha   90.00
_cell.angle_beta   90.00
_cell.angle_gamma   90.00
#
_symmetry.space_group_name_H-M   'P 1'
#
loop_
_entity.id
_entity.type
_entity.pdbx_description
1 polymer ?
#
loop_
_entity_poly.entity_id
_entity_poly.type
_entity_poly.pdbx_seq_one_letter_code
_entity_poly.pdbx_strand_id
1 'polypeptide(L)'
;MTAKKKNKHIPRHKRLNKKGRLQAAKFWMSAYNGSNLVSGYSKHFGVDKLCAVSELRLLGVEINDQYVKQLCVALDTQRKIKEERNKIEQFETDFFEEYEEYILY
;
A
#
# COMPACT_ATOMS: atom_id res chain seq x y z
N MET A 1 -17.46 2.71 -24.76
CA MET A 1 -16.44 2.29 -23.78
C MET A 1 -17.05 1.27 -22.83
N THR A 2 -16.70 -0.01 -22.94
CA THR A 2 -17.26 -1.07 -22.09
C THR A 2 -16.48 -1.12 -20.77
N ALA A 3 -17.19 -1.14 -19.64
CA ALA A 3 -16.54 -1.19 -18.34
C ALA A 3 -15.81 -2.53 -18.15
N LYS A 4 -14.50 -2.48 -17.85
CA LYS A 4 -13.67 -3.68 -17.62
C LYS A 4 -14.26 -4.50 -16.46
N LYS A 5 -14.49 -5.81 -16.70
CA LYS A 5 -15.09 -6.74 -15.73
C LYS A 5 -14.20 -6.83 -14.48
N LYS A 6 -14.78 -6.56 -13.30
CA LYS A 6 -14.05 -6.59 -12.04
C LYS A 6 -13.71 -8.02 -11.63
N ASN A 7 -12.46 -8.28 -11.22
CA ASN A 7 -12.06 -9.56 -10.65
C ASN A 7 -12.89 -9.86 -9.39
N LYS A 8 -13.65 -10.95 -9.39
CA LYS A 8 -14.58 -11.32 -8.30
C LYS A 8 -13.86 -11.85 -7.06
N HIS A 9 -12.62 -12.33 -7.18
CA HIS A 9 -11.83 -12.88 -6.08
C HIS A 9 -11.39 -11.82 -5.07
N ILE A 10 -11.24 -10.56 -5.52
CA ILE A 10 -10.86 -9.46 -4.63
C ILE A 10 -12.12 -8.97 -3.88
N PRO A 11 -12.07 -8.84 -2.54
CA PRO A 11 -13.20 -8.33 -1.76
C PRO A 11 -13.76 -7.01 -2.30
N ARG A 12 -15.09 -6.84 -2.24
CA ARG A 12 -15.77 -5.65 -2.81
C ARG A 12 -15.24 -4.33 -2.24
N HIS A 13 -15.00 -4.27 -0.94
CA HIS A 13 -14.53 -3.06 -0.25
C HIS A 13 -13.14 -2.60 -0.72
N LYS A 14 -12.26 -3.52 -1.19
CA LYS A 14 -10.95 -3.19 -1.77
C LYS A 14 -11.01 -2.70 -3.23
N ARG A 15 -12.16 -2.82 -3.89
CA ARG A 15 -12.38 -2.41 -5.29
C ARG A 15 -13.18 -1.11 -5.41
N LEU A 16 -13.42 -0.44 -4.29
CA LEU A 16 -14.16 0.83 -4.25
C LEU A 16 -13.26 1.97 -4.74
N ASN A 17 -13.85 2.89 -5.50
CA ASN A 17 -13.21 4.17 -5.80
C ASN A 17 -13.24 5.07 -4.55
N LYS A 18 -12.52 6.20 -4.58
CA LYS A 18 -12.43 7.14 -3.45
C LYS A 18 -13.79 7.54 -2.88
N LYS A 19 -14.76 7.90 -3.73
CA LYS A 19 -16.12 8.27 -3.28
C LYS A 19 -16.82 7.13 -2.54
N GLY A 20 -16.77 5.91 -3.09
CA GLY A 20 -17.34 4.72 -2.47
C GLY A 20 -16.65 4.37 -1.15
N ARG A 21 -15.33 4.54 -1.05
CA ARG A 21 -14.59 4.36 0.20
C ARG A 21 -15.02 5.37 1.25
N LEU A 22 -15.08 6.66 0.95
CA LEU A 22 -15.52 7.69 1.89
C LEU A 22 -16.94 7.46 2.42
N GLN A 23 -17.85 6.97 1.57
CA GLN A 23 -19.21 6.62 2.00
C GLN A 23 -19.21 5.39 2.91
N ALA A 24 -18.52 4.30 2.52
CA ALA A 24 -18.45 3.07 3.31
C ALA A 24 -17.68 3.26 4.63
N ALA A 25 -16.69 4.14 4.62
CA ALA A 25 -15.83 4.42 5.75
C ALA A 25 -16.60 4.94 6.96
N LYS A 26 -17.66 5.74 6.77
CA LYS A 26 -18.49 6.25 7.87
C LYS A 26 -19.06 5.12 8.73
N PHE A 27 -19.59 4.08 8.09
CA PHE A 27 -20.13 2.89 8.78
C PHE A 27 -19.03 1.93 9.26
N TRP A 28 -17.95 1.81 8.49
CA TRP A 28 -16.83 0.97 8.88
C TRP A 28 -16.14 1.49 10.15
N MET A 29 -15.96 2.81 10.27
CA MET A 29 -15.34 3.46 11.42
C MET A 29 -16.13 3.20 12.72
N SER A 30 -17.47 3.22 12.68
CA SER A 30 -18.29 2.94 13.86
C SER A 30 -18.20 1.49 14.34
N ALA A 31 -17.87 0.56 13.43
CA ALA A 31 -17.69 -0.85 13.75
C ALA A 31 -16.22 -1.24 14.00
N TYR A 32 -15.27 -0.31 13.82
CA TYR A 32 -13.86 -0.59 13.93
C TYR A 32 -13.42 -0.58 15.40
N ASN A 33 -12.85 -1.71 15.85
CA ASN A 33 -12.41 -1.92 17.23
C ASN A 33 -10.88 -2.01 17.38
N GLY A 34 -10.12 -1.72 16.31
CA GLY A 34 -8.67 -1.77 16.35
C GLY A 34 -8.04 -0.50 16.91
N SER A 35 -6.80 -0.61 17.40
CA SER A 35 -6.06 0.51 18.01
C SER A 35 -5.58 1.55 17.01
N ASN A 36 -5.20 1.14 15.79
CA ASN A 36 -4.64 2.02 14.78
C ASN A 36 -5.58 2.16 13.58
N LEU A 37 -6.36 3.25 13.58
CA LEU A 37 -7.35 3.54 12.55
C LEU A 37 -6.74 3.65 11.15
N VAL A 38 -5.56 4.26 11.00
CA VAL A 38 -4.88 4.42 9.71
C VAL A 38 -4.48 3.06 9.13
N SER A 39 -3.90 2.19 9.96
CA SER A 39 -3.52 0.82 9.59
C SER A 39 -4.76 -0.03 9.26
N GLY A 40 -5.81 0.07 10.08
CA GLY A 40 -7.09 -0.61 9.84
C GLY A 40 -7.72 -0.19 8.52
N TYR A 41 -7.76 1.11 8.26
CA TYR A 41 -8.34 1.68 7.04
C TYR A 41 -7.58 1.23 5.80
N SER A 42 -6.25 1.36 5.83
CA SER A 42 -5.35 0.91 4.77
C SER A 42 -5.58 -0.56 4.42
N LYS A 43 -5.64 -1.44 5.44
CA LYS A 43 -5.87 -2.88 5.24
C LYS A 43 -7.28 -3.20 4.74
N HIS A 44 -8.29 -2.54 5.28
CA HIS A 44 -9.68 -2.79 4.91
C HIS A 44 -9.92 -2.34 3.47
N PHE A 45 -9.60 -1.10 3.11
CA PHE A 45 -9.87 -0.58 1.77
C PHE A 45 -8.78 -0.85 0.73
N GLY A 46 -7.65 -1.43 1.14
CA GLY A 46 -6.54 -1.76 0.23
C GLY A 46 -5.86 -0.50 -0.33
N VAL A 47 -5.68 0.52 0.50
CA VAL A 47 -5.04 1.79 0.13
C VAL A 47 -3.74 1.97 0.90
N ASP A 48 -2.83 2.81 0.40
CA ASP A 48 -1.60 3.15 1.13
C ASP A 48 -1.90 3.93 2.41
N LYS A 49 -1.00 3.86 3.38
CA LYS A 49 -1.18 4.52 4.68
C LYS A 49 -1.32 6.05 4.55
N LEU A 50 -0.62 6.69 3.61
CA LEU A 50 -0.78 8.13 3.35
C LEU A 50 -2.14 8.47 2.74
N CYS A 51 -2.65 7.60 1.87
CA CYS A 51 -4.00 7.73 1.31
C CYS A 51 -5.06 7.57 2.42
N ALA A 52 -4.88 6.59 3.31
CA ALA A 52 -5.72 6.42 4.49
C ALA A 52 -5.72 7.66 5.39
N VAL A 53 -4.56 8.26 5.67
CA VAL A 53 -4.47 9.52 6.45
C VAL A 53 -5.27 10.64 5.78
N SER A 54 -5.09 10.84 4.47
CA SER A 54 -5.81 11.89 3.73
C SER A 54 -7.33 11.67 3.75
N GLU A 55 -7.80 10.45 3.51
CA GLU A 55 -9.23 10.12 3.50
C GLU A 55 -9.85 10.19 4.90
N LEU A 56 -9.13 9.77 5.94
CA LEU A 56 -9.59 9.87 7.33
C LEU A 56 -9.69 11.33 7.80
N ARG A 57 -8.74 12.21 7.40
CA ARG A 57 -8.83 13.65 7.66
C ARG A 57 -10.06 14.27 7.00
N LEU A 58 -10.39 13.87 5.76
CA LEU A 58 -11.61 14.30 5.08
C LEU A 58 -12.90 13.83 5.78
N LEU A 59 -12.82 12.76 6.56
CA LEU A 59 -13.93 12.25 7.37
C LEU A 59 -14.00 12.91 8.76
N GLY A 60 -13.12 13.86 9.06
CA GLY A 60 -13.09 14.59 10.33
C GLY A 60 -12.24 13.93 11.42
N VAL A 61 -11.40 12.95 11.08
CA VAL A 61 -10.49 12.34 12.06
C VAL A 61 -9.25 13.20 12.22
N GLU A 62 -9.00 13.62 13.45
CA GLU A 62 -7.75 14.28 13.81
C GLU A 62 -6.61 13.26 13.85
N ILE A 63 -5.58 13.48 13.01
CA ILE A 63 -4.39 12.64 12.94
C ILE A 63 -3.18 13.53 13.16
N ASN A 64 -2.41 13.21 14.21
CA ASN A 64 -1.22 13.93 14.60
C ASN A 64 -0.22 14.07 13.44
N ASP A 65 0.22 15.30 13.14
CA ASP A 65 1.18 15.59 12.07
C ASP A 65 2.55 14.95 12.30
N GLN A 66 3.00 14.81 13.55
CA GLN A 66 4.25 14.11 13.88
C GLN A 66 4.18 12.64 13.48
N TYR A 67 3.02 11.99 13.70
CA TYR A 67 2.80 10.62 13.24
C TYR A 67 2.85 10.53 11.70
N VAL A 68 2.27 11.51 11.00
CA VAL A 68 2.34 11.56 9.53
C VAL A 68 3.77 11.74 9.02
N LYS A 69 4.57 12.59 9.67
CA LYS A 69 5.99 12.76 9.33
C LYS A 69 6.79 11.47 9.52
N GLN A 70 6.61 10.79 10.66
CA GLN A 70 7.24 9.49 10.91
C GLN A 70 6.83 8.45 9.87
N LEU A 71 5.55 8.45 9.48
CA LEU A 71 5.03 7.56 8.46
C LEU A 71 5.67 7.80 7.08
N CYS A 72 5.84 9.06 6.67
CA CYS A 72 6.55 9.39 5.43
C CYS A 72 7.98 8.87 5.44
N VAL A 73 8.74 9.17 6.51
CA VAL A 73 10.13 8.71 6.65
C VAL A 73 10.21 7.17 6.61
N ALA A 74 9.31 6.48 7.30
CA ALA A 74 9.29 5.02 7.29
C ALA A 74 9.01 4.43 5.90
N LEU A 75 8.11 5.05 5.13
CA LEU A 75 7.80 4.62 3.77
C LEU A 75 8.97 4.88 2.80
N ASP A 76 9.66 6.02 2.93
CA ASP A 76 10.84 6.32 2.13
C ASP A 76 12.00 5.37 2.44
N THR A 77 12.25 5.09 3.71
CA THR A 77 13.26 4.10 4.13
C THR A 77 12.93 2.71 3.58
N GLN A 78 11.67 2.28 3.68
CA GLN A 78 11.24 0.99 3.12
C GLN A 78 11.43 0.93 1.60
N ARG A 79 11.15 2.02 0.91
CA ARG A 79 11.34 2.13 -0.54
C ARG A 79 12.82 1.99 -0.91
N LYS A 80 13.72 2.71 -0.23
CA LYS A 80 15.17 2.61 -0.45
C LYS A 80 15.70 1.21 -0.22
N ILE A 81 15.32 0.57 0.89
CA ILE A 81 15.72 -0.81 1.20
C ILE A 81 15.25 -1.77 0.10
N LYS A 82 14.03 -1.61 -0.40
CA LYS A 82 13.52 -2.43 -1.50
C LYS A 82 14.30 -2.21 -2.79
N GLU A 83 14.62 -0.97 -3.12
CA GLU A 83 15.42 -0.62 -4.29
C GLU A 83 16.82 -1.21 -4.21
N GLU A 84 17.47 -1.18 -3.04
CA GLU A 84 18.79 -1.80 -2.81
C GLU A 84 18.74 -3.33 -2.95
N ARG A 85 17.73 -3.98 -2.35
CA ARG A 85 17.55 -5.44 -2.51
C ARG A 85 17.37 -5.85 -3.96
N ASN A 86 16.51 -5.14 -4.68
CA ASN A 86 16.29 -5.41 -6.11
C ASN A 86 17.58 -5.25 -6.93
N LYS A 87 18.45 -4.28 -6.59
CA LYS A 87 19.74 -4.10 -7.27
C LYS A 87 20.71 -5.26 -6.99
N ILE A 88 20.73 -5.75 -5.74
CA ILE A 88 21.57 -6.90 -5.37
C ILE A 88 21.06 -8.15 -6.09
N GLU A 89 19.75 -8.41 -6.09
CA GLU A 89 19.15 -9.54 -6.80
C GLU A 89 19.43 -9.48 -8.32
N GLN A 90 19.36 -8.29 -8.91
CA GLN A 90 19.73 -8.09 -10.32
C GLN A 90 21.21 -8.38 -10.54
N PHE A 91 22.10 -7.82 -9.72
CA PHE A 91 23.53 -8.07 -9.82
C PHE A 91 23.89 -9.55 -9.66
N GLU A 92 23.27 -10.25 -8.70
CA GLU A 92 23.45 -11.70 -8.51
C GLU A 92 22.97 -12.50 -9.73
N THR A 93 21.85 -12.10 -10.32
CA THR A 93 21.31 -12.74 -11.53
C THR A 93 22.24 -12.52 -12.71
N ASP A 94 22.65 -11.27 -12.96
CA ASP A 94 23.57 -10.90 -14.05
C ASP A 94 24.92 -11.64 -13.90
N PHE A 95 25.45 -11.72 -12.67
CA PHE A 95 26.68 -12.43 -12.38
C PHE A 95 26.56 -13.95 -12.61
N PHE A 96 25.42 -14.55 -12.24
CA PHE A 96 25.18 -15.98 -12.45
C PHE A 96 25.01 -16.32 -13.94
N GLU A 97 24.29 -15.49 -14.71
CA GLU A 97 24.13 -15.66 -16.16
C GLU A 97 25.49 -15.60 -16.88
N GLU A 98 26.35 -14.65 -16.52
CA GLU A 98 27.71 -14.53 -17.07
C GLU A 98 28.58 -15.77 -16.75
N TYR A 99 28.46 -16.31 -15.54
CA TYR A 99 29.20 -17.51 -15.12
C TYR A 99 28.71 -18.79 -15.82
N GLU A 100 27.39 -18.92 -16.02
CA GLU A 100 26.80 -20.05 -16.73
C GLU A 100 27.20 -20.03 -18.23
N GLU A 101 27.25 -18.86 -18.85
CA GLU A 101 27.75 -18.70 -20.22
C GLU A 101 29.24 -19.08 -20.33
N TYR A 102 30.06 -18.75 -19.33
CA TYR A 102 31.49 -19.09 -19.31
C TYR A 102 31.76 -20.59 -19.13
N ILE A 103 30.98 -21.31 -18.32
CA ILE A 103 31.16 -22.76 -18.10
C ILE A 103 30.77 -23.59 -19.33
N LEU A 104 29.90 -23.07 -20.19
CA LEU A 104 29.39 -23.78 -21.37
C LEU A 104 30.26 -23.64 -22.62
N TYR A 105 31.39 -22.92 -22.54
CA TYR A 105 32.43 -22.79 -23.58
C TYR A 105 33.71 -23.55 -23.21
#